data_AF-A0ABD1PNW3-F1
#
_entry.id   AF-A0ABD1PNW3-F1
#
_cell.length_a   1.000
_cell.length_b   1.000
_cell.length_c   1.000
_cell.angle_alpha   90.00
_cell.angle_beta   90.00
_cell.angle_gamma   90.00
#
_symmetry.space_group_name_H-M   'P 1'
#
loop_
_entity.id
_entity.type
_entity.pdbx_description
1 polymer ?
#
loop_
_entity_poly.entity_id
_entity_poly.type
_entity_poly.pdbx_seq_one_letter_code
_entity_poly.pdbx_strand_id
1 'polypeptide(L)'
;MEAEPKRMVKLVFGEDIRWAQIPVNCSILKLREIISDRFPSSKAVLVKYRDQEGDLVTITTSEELRWAEASVESGSVKLYIVEVNPDQDPFFEKVKTGQAVRKLDIKQDSITGNGHVRKIKEIENGSVCINDWIIQFAQLFKNYVGFDTDAYIDLHELGVKLYSEAMEETVTSDEAQDLFATAAEKFQEMAALALFNWGNVHMSRARKRVYFTEDSSSESILAQVKSAYDWAQKEYVEAGKIYDEALKIKPDFYDAILALAQQQFEQAKLSWYYAIATNVDLESWPATEEVLQLYNNAEENIEKGMDMWEEAEDQRQNELTHPNKISALLQKMNMGNLFKDVSAEEAEEQAENIRSQIYVLWGTMLYERSIMEFKIGIPVWHECLEVAIEKFELAGASSTDVAVMIKNHCSNDTALKGLGFNINEIVQAWNEMYEAKKWQNSIPAFRLEPLLRRRASKIYHALEHA
;
A
#
# COMPACT_ATOMS: atom_id res chain seq x y z
N MET A 1 -30.65 -9.06 -9.43
CA MET A 1 -30.11 -8.57 -10.72
C MET A 1 -28.84 -9.36 -10.93
N GLU A 2 -28.81 -10.30 -11.88
CA GLU A 2 -27.64 -11.18 -12.08
C GLU A 2 -26.42 -10.33 -12.47
N ALA A 3 -25.28 -10.54 -11.81
CA ALA A 3 -24.06 -9.83 -12.12
C ALA A 3 -23.57 -10.22 -13.52
N GLU A 4 -23.43 -9.25 -14.42
CA GLU A 4 -22.89 -9.50 -15.75
C GLU A 4 -21.47 -10.10 -15.65
N PRO A 5 -21.17 -11.20 -16.35
CA PRO A 5 -19.84 -11.80 -16.31
C PRO A 5 -18.80 -10.82 -16.85
N LYS A 6 -17.69 -10.67 -16.11
CA LYS A 6 -16.59 -9.75 -16.41
C LYS A 6 -15.32 -10.52 -16.78
N ARG A 7 -14.49 -9.92 -17.61
CA ARG A 7 -13.20 -10.43 -18.08
C ARG A 7 -12.08 -9.44 -17.75
N MET A 8 -10.92 -9.97 -17.40
CA MET A 8 -9.74 -9.17 -17.09
C MET A 8 -8.94 -8.84 -18.37
N VAL A 9 -8.57 -7.58 -18.53
CA VAL A 9 -7.83 -7.04 -19.69
C VAL A 9 -6.66 -6.19 -19.21
N LYS A 10 -5.52 -6.34 -19.87
CA LYS A 10 -4.29 -5.59 -19.61
C LYS A 10 -4.23 -4.37 -20.53
N LEU A 11 -4.30 -3.17 -19.96
CA LEU A 11 -4.18 -1.89 -20.65
C LEU A 11 -2.74 -1.38 -20.56
N VAL A 12 -2.12 -1.11 -21.70
CA VAL A 12 -0.73 -0.64 -21.78
C VAL A 12 -0.68 0.75 -22.39
N PHE A 13 -0.28 1.74 -21.60
CA PHE A 13 -0.12 3.13 -22.01
C PHE A 13 1.34 3.58 -21.82
N GLY A 14 2.16 3.41 -22.87
CA GLY A 14 3.60 3.59 -22.76
C GLY A 14 4.22 2.58 -21.79
N GLU A 15 4.85 3.07 -20.72
CA GLU A 15 5.39 2.26 -19.62
C GLU A 15 4.36 2.01 -18.48
N ASP A 16 3.22 2.71 -18.49
CA ASP A 16 2.15 2.53 -17.50
C ASP A 16 1.23 1.37 -17.90
N ILE A 17 1.18 0.34 -17.06
CA ILE A 17 0.41 -0.88 -17.29
C ILE A 17 -0.65 -1.00 -16.21
N ARG A 18 -1.93 -1.04 -16.61
CA ARG A 18 -3.07 -1.15 -15.69
C ARG A 18 -3.99 -2.29 -16.11
N TRP A 19 -4.51 -3.02 -15.13
CA TRP A 19 -5.44 -4.13 -15.36
C TRP A 19 -6.88 -3.68 -15.15
N ALA A 20 -7.78 -3.90 -16.11
CA ALA A 20 -9.19 -3.51 -16.02
C ALA A 20 -10.13 -4.71 -16.21
N GLN A 21 -11.25 -4.72 -15.48
CA GLN A 21 -12.35 -5.63 -15.75
C GLN A 21 -13.32 -5.00 -16.73
N ILE A 22 -13.63 -5.71 -17.82
CA ILE A 22 -14.64 -5.31 -18.80
C ILE A 22 -15.74 -6.37 -18.88
N PRO A 23 -17.00 -6.01 -19.15
CA PRO A 23 -18.05 -6.99 -19.40
C PRO A 23 -17.68 -7.94 -20.56
N VAL A 24 -18.08 -9.21 -20.51
CA VAL A 24 -17.76 -10.18 -21.59
C VAL A 24 -18.31 -9.75 -22.96
N ASN A 25 -19.40 -8.97 -22.99
CA ASN A 25 -19.94 -8.34 -24.20
C ASN A 25 -19.67 -6.82 -24.19
N CYS A 26 -18.44 -6.42 -23.89
CA CYS A 26 -18.09 -5.00 -23.81
C CYS A 26 -18.27 -4.30 -25.16
N SER A 27 -18.93 -3.14 -25.15
CA SER A 27 -18.95 -2.26 -26.32
C SER A 27 -17.69 -1.41 -26.37
N ILE A 28 -17.25 -1.01 -27.57
CA ILE A 28 -16.08 -0.13 -27.72
C ILE A 28 -16.25 1.19 -26.95
N LEU A 29 -17.46 1.74 -26.88
CA LEU A 29 -17.75 2.94 -26.08
C LEU A 29 -17.58 2.68 -24.59
N LYS A 30 -18.07 1.53 -24.08
CA LYS A 30 -17.93 1.18 -22.67
C LYS A 30 -16.47 0.93 -22.29
N LEU A 31 -15.71 0.28 -23.17
CA LEU A 31 -14.27 0.12 -23.02
C LEU A 31 -13.56 1.49 -22.97
N ARG A 32 -13.95 2.43 -23.84
CA ARG A 32 -13.38 3.80 -23.84
C ARG A 32 -13.71 4.56 -22.54
N GLU A 33 -14.90 4.39 -21.97
CA GLU A 33 -15.24 4.92 -20.64
C GLU A 33 -14.31 4.34 -19.57
N ILE A 34 -14.16 3.01 -19.52
CA ILE A 34 -13.30 2.32 -18.55
C ILE A 34 -11.84 2.80 -18.70
N ILE A 35 -11.35 2.97 -19.93
CA ILE A 35 -10.01 3.51 -20.18
C ILE A 35 -9.89 4.95 -19.66
N SER A 36 -10.90 5.80 -19.85
CA SER A 36 -10.91 7.18 -19.34
C SER A 36 -10.91 7.23 -17.81
N ASP A 37 -11.65 6.34 -17.14
CA ASP A 37 -11.66 6.24 -15.68
C ASP A 37 -10.31 5.74 -15.15
N ARG A 38 -9.65 4.85 -15.91
CA ARG A 38 -8.36 4.25 -15.53
C ARG A 38 -7.16 5.10 -15.88
N PHE A 39 -7.27 5.99 -16.86
CA PHE A 39 -6.24 6.96 -17.23
C PHE A 39 -6.85 8.37 -17.32
N PRO A 40 -7.20 9.02 -16.18
CA PRO A 40 -7.90 10.31 -16.19
C PRO A 40 -7.10 11.47 -16.80
N SER A 41 -5.77 11.34 -16.87
CA SER A 41 -4.88 12.31 -17.52
C SER A 41 -4.80 12.15 -19.05
N SER A 42 -5.36 11.06 -19.60
CA SER A 42 -5.32 10.80 -21.04
C SER A 42 -6.29 11.72 -21.78
N LYS A 43 -5.82 12.32 -22.88
CA LYS A 43 -6.64 13.14 -23.78
C LYS A 43 -7.39 12.23 -24.76
N ALA A 44 -7.32 12.52 -26.05
CA ALA A 44 -7.83 11.64 -27.08
C ALA A 44 -6.93 10.41 -27.21
N VAL A 45 -7.50 9.21 -27.31
CA VAL A 45 -6.71 7.97 -27.35
C VAL A 45 -7.27 6.97 -28.35
N LEU A 46 -6.36 6.24 -29.00
CA LEU A 46 -6.66 5.06 -29.81
C LEU A 46 -6.39 3.80 -29.00
N VAL A 47 -7.27 2.82 -29.16
CA VAL A 47 -7.10 1.48 -28.58
C VAL A 47 -6.61 0.56 -29.68
N LYS A 48 -5.54 -0.19 -29.41
CA LYS A 48 -4.94 -1.13 -30.36
C LYS A 48 -4.75 -2.51 -29.74
N TYR A 49 -4.73 -3.55 -30.56
CA TYR A 49 -4.28 -4.88 -30.16
C TYR A 49 -3.10 -5.31 -31.03
N ARG A 50 -2.35 -6.32 -30.58
CA ARG A 50 -1.28 -6.93 -31.37
C ARG A 50 -1.85 -8.15 -32.09
N ASP A 51 -1.72 -8.21 -33.40
CA ASP A 51 -2.15 -9.36 -34.19
C ASP A 51 -1.10 -10.50 -34.18
N GLN A 52 -1.36 -11.57 -34.94
CA GLN A 52 -0.48 -12.74 -35.04
C GLN A 52 0.84 -12.44 -35.76
N GLU A 53 0.90 -11.37 -36.54
CA GLU A 53 2.10 -10.92 -37.26
C GLU A 53 2.96 -9.97 -36.40
N GLY A 54 2.41 -9.50 -35.28
CA GLY A 54 3.08 -8.64 -34.31
C GLY A 54 2.74 -7.15 -34.46
N ASP A 55 1.86 -6.81 -35.40
CA ASP A 55 1.49 -5.44 -35.74
C ASP A 55 0.39 -4.89 -34.82
N LEU A 56 0.45 -3.58 -34.55
CA LEU A 56 -0.52 -2.89 -33.71
C LEU A 56 -1.71 -2.38 -34.53
N VAL A 57 -2.80 -3.12 -34.47
CA VAL A 57 -4.05 -2.84 -35.20
C VAL A 57 -5.01 -2.03 -34.32
N THR A 58 -5.53 -0.93 -34.86
CA THR A 58 -6.48 -0.05 -34.16
C THR A 58 -7.88 -0.66 -34.11
N ILE A 59 -8.49 -0.65 -32.93
CA ILE A 59 -9.87 -1.08 -32.68
C ILE A 59 -10.78 0.15 -32.74
N THR A 60 -11.69 0.15 -33.69
CA THR A 60 -12.68 1.21 -33.94
C THR A 60 -14.12 0.72 -33.84
N THR A 61 -14.36 -0.59 -33.78
CA THR A 61 -15.71 -1.16 -33.62
C THR A 61 -15.77 -2.20 -32.52
N SER A 62 -16.96 -2.45 -31.96
CA SER A 62 -17.16 -3.54 -31.00
C SER A 62 -16.92 -4.92 -31.63
N GLU A 63 -17.01 -5.06 -32.96
CA GLU A 63 -16.74 -6.32 -33.66
C GLU A 63 -15.24 -6.60 -33.72
N GLU A 64 -14.44 -5.58 -34.03
CA GLU A 64 -12.98 -5.64 -33.98
C GLU A 64 -12.47 -5.94 -32.56
N LEU A 65 -13.15 -5.41 -31.53
CA LEU A 65 -12.83 -5.76 -30.14
C LEU A 65 -13.05 -7.25 -29.88
N ARG A 66 -14.14 -7.84 -30.38
CA ARG A 66 -14.37 -9.30 -30.25
C ARG A 66 -13.32 -10.12 -31.00
N TRP A 67 -12.84 -9.65 -32.15
CA TRP A 67 -11.76 -10.33 -32.87
C TRP A 67 -10.43 -10.25 -32.09
N ALA A 68 -10.12 -9.11 -31.50
CA ALA A 68 -8.96 -8.93 -30.63
C ALA A 68 -9.05 -9.78 -29.35
N GLU A 69 -10.26 -10.03 -28.84
CA GLU A 69 -10.49 -10.90 -27.69
C GLU A 69 -10.41 -12.40 -28.04
N ALA A 70 -10.81 -12.78 -29.26
CA ALA A 70 -10.82 -14.16 -29.73
C ALA A 70 -9.44 -14.64 -30.22
N SER A 71 -8.49 -13.73 -30.45
CA SER A 71 -7.13 -14.07 -30.91
C SER A 71 -6.19 -14.62 -29.81
N VAL A 72 -6.67 -14.73 -28.57
CA VAL A 72 -5.88 -15.18 -27.42
C VAL A 72 -6.26 -16.63 -27.05
N GLU A 73 -5.37 -17.59 -27.32
CA GLU A 73 -5.62 -19.01 -27.06
C GLU A 73 -5.49 -19.40 -25.58
N SER A 74 -4.78 -18.63 -24.76
CA SER A 74 -4.73 -18.75 -23.29
C SER A 74 -4.10 -17.49 -22.66
N GLY A 75 -4.88 -16.74 -21.88
CA GLY A 75 -4.41 -15.55 -21.16
C GLY A 75 -5.37 -14.37 -21.19
N SER A 76 -4.98 -13.27 -20.53
CA SER A 76 -5.73 -12.00 -20.53
C SER A 76 -5.46 -11.18 -21.79
N VAL A 77 -6.50 -10.58 -22.36
CA VAL A 77 -6.41 -9.73 -23.56
C VAL A 77 -5.54 -8.50 -23.26
N LYS A 78 -4.59 -8.20 -24.16
CA LYS A 78 -3.68 -7.04 -24.01
C LYS A 78 -4.04 -5.96 -25.02
N LEU A 79 -4.44 -4.80 -24.51
CA LEU A 79 -4.79 -3.63 -25.31
C LEU A 79 -3.76 -2.52 -25.09
N TYR A 80 -3.32 -1.92 -26.19
CA TYR A 80 -2.37 -0.81 -26.20
C TYR A 80 -3.12 0.49 -26.41
N ILE A 81 -2.93 1.42 -25.47
CA ILE A 81 -3.51 2.76 -25.51
C ILE A 81 -2.45 3.68 -26.12
N VAL A 82 -2.83 4.45 -27.12
CA VAL A 82 -1.96 5.42 -27.79
C VAL A 82 -2.61 6.78 -27.71
N GLU A 83 -1.93 7.75 -27.10
CA GLU A 83 -2.41 9.14 -27.09
C GLU A 83 -2.30 9.77 -28.48
N VAL A 84 -3.36 10.45 -28.88
CA VAL A 84 -3.49 11.08 -30.20
C VAL A 84 -4.10 12.47 -30.06
N ASN A 85 -4.09 13.23 -31.16
CA ASN A 85 -4.82 14.49 -31.21
C ASN A 85 -6.35 14.23 -31.23
N PRO A 86 -7.17 15.11 -30.65
CA PRO A 86 -8.64 15.00 -30.69
C PRO A 86 -9.26 14.69 -32.05
N ASP A 87 -8.70 15.26 -33.11
CA ASP A 87 -9.19 15.07 -34.49
C ASP A 87 -8.96 13.65 -35.03
N GLN A 88 -8.14 12.85 -34.34
CA GLN A 88 -7.79 11.48 -34.71
C GLN A 88 -8.54 10.42 -33.89
N ASP A 89 -9.31 10.83 -32.88
CA ASP A 89 -10.08 9.93 -32.02
C ASP A 89 -11.58 9.99 -32.36
N PRO A 90 -12.12 8.96 -33.04
CA PRO A 90 -13.52 8.92 -33.47
C PRO A 90 -14.53 8.89 -32.32
N PHE A 91 -14.07 8.72 -31.07
CA PHE A 91 -14.91 8.62 -29.87
C PHE A 91 -14.77 9.81 -28.91
N PHE A 92 -13.90 10.77 -29.21
CA PHE A 92 -13.55 11.86 -28.29
C PHE A 92 -14.76 12.67 -27.79
N GLU A 93 -15.65 13.09 -28.70
CA GLU A 93 -16.86 13.87 -28.34
C GLU A 93 -17.91 13.03 -27.59
N LYS A 94 -18.02 11.74 -27.93
CA LYS A 94 -19.02 10.82 -27.33
C LYS A 94 -18.70 10.53 -25.87
N VAL A 95 -17.43 10.32 -25.54
CA VAL A 95 -16.97 10.09 -24.16
C VAL A 95 -17.15 11.36 -23.31
N LYS A 96 -16.82 12.54 -23.86
CA LYS A 96 -17.04 13.84 -23.18
C LYS A 96 -18.52 14.12 -22.88
N THR A 97 -19.40 13.85 -23.84
CA THR A 97 -20.84 14.08 -23.68
C THR A 97 -21.47 13.10 -22.67
N GLY A 98 -21.06 11.83 -22.68
CA GLY A 98 -21.52 10.83 -21.70
C GLY A 98 -21.11 11.16 -20.25
N GLN A 99 -19.93 11.75 -20.05
CA GLN A 99 -19.49 12.24 -18.74
C GLN A 99 -20.29 13.47 -18.24
N ALA A 100 -20.73 14.35 -19.15
CA ALA A 100 -21.54 15.51 -18.81
C ALA A 100 -22.97 15.14 -18.38
N VAL A 101 -23.57 14.13 -19.03
CA VAL A 101 -24.91 13.63 -18.70
C VAL A 101 -24.91 12.91 -17.33
N ARG A 102 -23.90 12.08 -17.05
CA ARG A 102 -23.75 11.45 -15.71
C ARG A 102 -23.60 12.48 -14.57
N LYS A 103 -23.00 13.64 -14.82
CA LYS A 103 -22.91 14.74 -13.83
C LYS A 103 -24.24 15.44 -13.53
N LEU A 104 -25.24 15.32 -14.42
CA LEU A 104 -26.57 15.89 -14.24
C LEU A 104 -27.52 14.93 -13.51
N ASP A 105 -27.44 13.63 -13.79
CA ASP A 105 -28.27 12.61 -13.13
C ASP A 105 -27.95 12.46 -11.64
N ILE A 106 -26.68 12.61 -11.25
CA ILE A 106 -26.25 12.61 -9.83
C ILE A 106 -26.84 13.80 -9.04
N LYS A 107 -27.27 14.88 -9.71
CA LYS A 107 -27.80 16.09 -9.06
C LYS A 107 -29.33 16.14 -8.93
N GLN A 108 -30.08 15.20 -9.53
CA GLN A 108 -31.55 15.25 -9.52
C GLN A 108 -32.25 14.39 -8.45
N ASP A 109 -31.54 13.51 -7.74
CA ASP A 109 -32.14 12.63 -6.73
C ASP A 109 -32.22 13.20 -5.31
N SER A 110 -32.10 14.52 -5.13
CA SER A 110 -32.40 15.17 -3.87
C SER A 110 -33.34 16.38 -4.05
N ILE A 111 -34.54 16.22 -3.49
CA ILE A 111 -35.51 17.27 -3.10
C ILE A 111 -36.51 17.69 -4.20
N THR A 112 -37.67 17.03 -4.21
CA THR A 112 -38.94 17.70 -4.54
C THR A 112 -39.72 17.97 -3.26
N GLY A 113 -39.74 19.24 -2.86
CA GLY A 113 -40.47 19.73 -1.69
C GLY A 113 -40.68 21.24 -1.75
N ASN A 114 -41.72 21.66 -2.46
CA ASN A 114 -42.37 22.97 -2.48
C ASN A 114 -41.57 24.23 -2.83
N GLY A 115 -42.21 25.05 -3.67
CA GLY A 115 -41.59 26.19 -4.33
C GLY A 115 -41.60 27.50 -3.56
N HIS A 116 -40.63 28.35 -3.91
CA HIS A 116 -40.89 29.75 -4.16
C HIS A 116 -39.78 30.30 -5.07
N VAL A 117 -40.17 30.79 -6.25
CA VAL A 117 -39.29 31.55 -7.13
C VAL A 117 -38.89 32.84 -6.42
N ARG A 118 -37.60 32.98 -6.08
CA ARG A 118 -37.01 34.28 -5.76
C ARG A 118 -35.70 34.42 -6.54
N LYS A 119 -35.79 35.16 -7.65
CA LYS A 119 -34.62 35.77 -8.32
C LYS A 119 -33.82 36.51 -7.25
N ILE A 120 -32.63 36.04 -6.94
CA ILE A 120 -31.61 36.85 -6.29
C ILE A 120 -30.40 36.86 -7.22
N LYS A 121 -30.04 38.09 -7.55
CA LYS A 121 -28.98 38.53 -8.45
C LYS A 121 -27.64 37.92 -8.04
N GLU A 122 -26.84 37.69 -9.08
CA GLU A 122 -25.38 37.65 -9.10
C GLU A 122 -24.76 38.28 -7.84
N ILE A 123 -24.26 37.40 -6.97
CA ILE A 123 -23.11 37.70 -6.12
C ILE A 123 -22.09 36.65 -6.50
N GLU A 124 -21.02 37.12 -7.13
CA GLU A 124 -19.74 36.43 -7.28
C GLU A 124 -19.29 35.91 -5.91
N ASN A 125 -19.67 34.68 -5.58
CA ASN A 125 -18.91 33.86 -4.67
C ASN A 125 -18.32 32.75 -5.53
N GLY A 126 -17.05 32.93 -5.89
CA GLY A 126 -16.24 31.86 -6.46
C GLY A 126 -16.27 30.69 -5.48
N SER A 127 -17.17 29.74 -5.71
CA SER A 127 -17.04 28.43 -5.11
C SER A 127 -15.69 27.93 -5.58
N VAL A 128 -14.74 27.78 -4.66
CA VAL A 128 -13.50 27.07 -4.92
C VAL A 128 -13.94 25.65 -5.31
N CYS A 129 -14.09 25.42 -6.61
CA CYS A 129 -14.42 24.12 -7.14
C CYS A 129 -13.13 23.32 -6.96
N ILE A 130 -13.01 22.66 -5.80
CA ILE A 130 -11.96 21.66 -5.60
C ILE A 130 -12.22 20.61 -6.66
N ASN A 131 -11.37 20.65 -7.69
CA ASN A 131 -11.53 19.82 -8.86
C ASN A 131 -11.35 18.36 -8.43
N ASP A 132 -12.18 17.43 -8.92
CA ASP A 132 -12.20 16.02 -8.47
C ASP A 132 -10.81 15.35 -8.52
N TRP A 133 -9.94 15.78 -9.45
CA TRP A 133 -8.56 15.31 -9.55
C TRP A 133 -7.72 15.66 -8.32
N ILE A 134 -7.98 16.78 -7.64
CA ILE A 134 -7.26 17.19 -6.42
C ILE A 134 -7.60 16.22 -5.29
N ILE A 135 -8.86 15.81 -5.19
CA ILE A 135 -9.30 14.84 -4.19
C ILE A 135 -8.69 13.47 -4.49
N GLN A 136 -8.73 13.03 -5.75
CA GLN A 136 -8.10 11.77 -6.17
C GLN A 136 -6.58 11.81 -5.99
N PHE A 137 -5.93 12.93 -6.29
CA PHE A 137 -4.50 13.11 -6.06
C PHE A 137 -4.18 13.11 -4.58
N ALA A 138 -4.97 13.78 -3.75
CA ALA A 138 -4.80 13.76 -2.29
C ALA A 138 -4.96 12.34 -1.73
N GLN A 139 -5.94 11.57 -2.21
CA GLN A 139 -6.12 10.16 -1.85
C GLN A 139 -4.94 9.29 -2.32
N LEU A 140 -4.52 9.43 -3.58
CA LEU A 140 -3.35 8.73 -4.10
C LEU A 140 -2.07 9.10 -3.34
N PHE A 141 -1.92 10.38 -2.99
CA PHE A 141 -0.80 10.87 -2.22
C PHE A 141 -0.83 10.30 -0.81
N LYS A 142 -1.96 10.39 -0.08
CA LYS A 142 -2.16 9.76 1.24
C LYS A 142 -1.77 8.28 1.20
N ASN A 143 -2.30 7.53 0.24
CA ASN A 143 -1.99 6.11 0.04
C ASN A 143 -0.51 5.89 -0.31
N TYR A 144 0.11 6.82 -1.03
CA TYR A 144 1.53 6.75 -1.39
C TYR A 144 2.45 7.15 -0.23
N VAL A 145 2.06 8.06 0.66
CA VAL A 145 2.92 8.47 1.77
C VAL A 145 2.67 7.68 3.05
N GLY A 146 1.53 7.00 3.18
CA GLY A 146 1.13 6.33 4.43
C GLY A 146 0.77 7.28 5.53
N PHE A 147 0.29 8.45 5.16
CA PHE A 147 -0.10 9.48 6.09
C PHE A 147 -1.62 9.62 6.06
N ASP A 148 -2.25 9.05 7.07
CA ASP A 148 -3.68 9.19 7.31
C ASP A 148 -3.93 10.38 8.25
N THR A 149 -4.34 11.51 7.67
CA THR A 149 -4.72 12.70 8.44
C THR A 149 -6.02 12.51 9.21
N ASP A 150 -6.89 11.64 8.72
CA ASP A 150 -8.28 11.55 9.17
C ASP A 150 -8.27 10.87 10.54
N ALA A 151 -7.48 9.80 10.68
CA ALA A 151 -7.10 9.19 11.95
C ALA A 151 -6.72 10.16 13.10
N TYR A 152 -5.93 11.20 12.80
CA TYR A 152 -5.49 12.16 13.83
C TYR A 152 -6.64 13.10 14.24
N ILE A 153 -7.39 13.57 13.26
CA ILE A 153 -8.55 14.44 13.48
C ILE A 153 -9.62 13.69 14.28
N ASP A 154 -9.87 12.44 13.91
CA ASP A 154 -10.80 11.53 14.56
C ASP A 154 -10.48 11.33 16.05
N LEU A 155 -9.21 11.05 16.37
CA LEU A 155 -8.76 10.92 17.77
C LEU A 155 -8.90 12.25 18.54
N HIS A 156 -8.65 13.39 17.89
CA HIS A 156 -8.75 14.70 18.52
C HIS A 156 -10.19 15.08 18.84
N GLU A 157 -11.07 14.97 17.86
CA GLU A 157 -12.49 15.27 18.02
C GLU A 157 -13.13 14.37 19.07
N LEU A 158 -12.80 13.08 19.05
CA LEU A 158 -13.28 12.12 20.04
C LEU A 158 -12.79 12.46 21.46
N GLY A 159 -11.49 12.71 21.63
CA GLY A 159 -10.91 13.07 22.93
C GLY A 159 -11.50 14.36 23.50
N VAL A 160 -11.64 15.40 22.67
CA VAL A 160 -12.23 16.69 23.07
C VAL A 160 -13.70 16.53 23.45
N LYS A 161 -14.46 15.74 22.69
CA LYS A 161 -15.88 15.53 22.97
C LYS A 161 -16.11 14.73 24.25
N LEU A 162 -15.37 13.62 24.45
CA LEU A 162 -15.43 12.82 25.68
C LEU A 162 -15.09 13.66 26.92
N TYR A 163 -14.03 14.46 26.82
CA TYR A 163 -13.65 15.39 27.89
C TYR A 163 -14.75 16.41 28.19
N SER A 164 -15.38 16.97 27.15
CA SER A 164 -16.44 17.98 27.30
C SER A 164 -17.69 17.39 27.96
N GLU A 165 -18.08 16.18 27.55
CA GLU A 165 -19.23 15.47 28.14
C GLU A 165 -19.00 15.14 29.62
N ALA A 166 -17.80 14.66 29.96
CA ALA A 166 -17.41 14.40 31.34
C ALA A 166 -17.41 15.67 32.21
N MET A 167 -17.24 16.86 31.61
CA MET A 167 -17.36 18.15 32.29
C MET A 167 -18.81 18.64 32.43
N GLU A 168 -19.73 18.17 31.58
CA GLU A 168 -21.16 18.48 31.66
C GLU A 168 -21.88 17.60 32.69
N GLU A 169 -21.46 16.34 32.84
CA GLU A 169 -21.87 15.50 33.96
C GLU A 169 -21.29 16.08 35.27
N THR A 170 -22.10 16.20 36.33
CA THR A 170 -21.59 16.74 37.61
C THR A 170 -20.35 15.96 38.03
N VAL A 171 -19.24 16.66 38.27
CA VAL A 171 -17.82 16.23 38.45
C VAL A 171 -17.55 15.06 39.43
N THR A 172 -18.57 14.40 39.96
CA THR A 172 -18.49 13.33 40.96
C THR A 172 -19.19 12.03 40.57
N SER A 173 -19.71 11.85 39.35
CA SER A 173 -20.22 10.54 38.88
C SER A 173 -19.07 9.59 38.54
N ASP A 174 -19.28 8.30 38.77
CA ASP A 174 -18.34 7.25 38.35
C ASP A 174 -18.27 7.21 36.81
N GLU A 175 -19.39 7.49 36.12
CA GLU A 175 -19.48 7.57 34.66
C GLU A 175 -18.59 8.67 34.06
N ALA A 176 -18.45 9.82 34.72
CA ALA A 176 -17.55 10.90 34.25
C ALA A 176 -16.07 10.49 34.35
N GLN A 177 -15.69 9.67 35.34
CA GLN A 177 -14.32 9.18 35.48
C GLN A 177 -13.94 8.24 34.33
N ASP A 178 -14.86 7.34 33.94
CA ASP A 178 -14.66 6.46 32.79
C ASP A 178 -14.48 7.27 31.49
N LEU A 179 -15.26 8.33 31.29
CA LEU A 179 -15.11 9.23 30.13
C LEU A 179 -13.78 10.00 30.13
N PHE A 180 -13.30 10.46 31.29
CA PHE A 180 -11.97 11.09 31.40
C PHE A 180 -10.85 10.09 31.08
N ALA A 181 -10.95 8.85 31.56
CA ALA A 181 -9.98 7.81 31.25
C ALA A 181 -9.94 7.52 29.74
N THR A 182 -11.11 7.34 29.10
CA THR A 182 -11.17 7.14 27.64
C THR A 182 -10.65 8.35 26.87
N ALA A 183 -10.95 9.58 27.29
CA ALA A 183 -10.41 10.77 26.65
C ALA A 183 -8.87 10.82 26.74
N ALA A 184 -8.31 10.51 27.92
CA ALA A 184 -6.87 10.44 28.13
C ALA A 184 -6.21 9.38 27.22
N GLU A 185 -6.81 8.19 27.11
CA GLU A 185 -6.36 7.12 26.21
C GLU A 185 -6.33 7.58 24.74
N LYS A 186 -7.35 8.32 24.27
CA LYS A 186 -7.38 8.82 22.89
C LYS A 186 -6.32 9.87 22.61
N PHE A 187 -6.02 10.75 23.56
CA PHE A 187 -4.91 11.69 23.42
C PHE A 187 -3.53 11.00 23.51
N GLN A 188 -3.41 9.95 24.33
CA GLN A 188 -2.19 9.13 24.40
C GLN A 188 -1.94 8.39 23.07
N GLU A 189 -2.99 7.80 22.48
CA GLU A 189 -2.93 7.15 21.17
C GLU A 189 -2.52 8.15 20.07
N MET A 190 -3.08 9.36 20.09
CA MET A 190 -2.71 10.43 19.16
C MET A 190 -1.23 10.82 19.28
N ALA A 191 -0.70 10.93 20.50
CA ALA A 191 0.70 11.27 20.74
C ALA A 191 1.63 10.17 20.21
N ALA A 192 1.30 8.90 20.44
CA ALA A 192 2.04 7.77 19.88
C ALA A 192 1.98 7.75 18.35
N LEU A 193 0.81 8.00 17.76
CA LEU A 193 0.61 8.08 16.31
C LEU A 193 1.42 9.21 15.66
N ALA A 194 1.53 10.36 16.33
CA ALA A 194 2.36 11.48 15.86
C ALA A 194 3.85 11.11 15.80
N LEU A 195 4.36 10.42 16.84
CA LEU A 195 5.74 9.92 16.86
C LEU A 195 5.96 8.85 15.79
N PHE A 196 5.05 7.88 15.65
CA PHE A 196 5.10 6.89 14.56
C PHE A 196 5.22 7.54 13.18
N ASN A 197 4.39 8.54 12.89
CA ASN A 197 4.45 9.25 11.62
C ASN A 197 5.77 10.02 11.45
N TRP A 198 6.33 10.58 12.52
CA TRP A 198 7.66 11.19 12.48
C TRP A 198 8.76 10.16 12.17
N GLY A 199 8.71 8.97 12.78
CA GLY A 199 9.60 7.85 12.42
C GLY A 199 9.51 7.48 10.93
N ASN A 200 8.29 7.45 10.37
CA ASN A 200 8.07 7.17 8.94
C ASN A 200 8.70 8.20 8.00
N VAL A 201 8.86 9.46 8.44
CA VAL A 201 9.62 10.48 7.71
C VAL A 201 11.09 10.09 7.60
N HIS A 202 11.69 9.60 8.68
CA HIS A 202 13.07 9.12 8.68
C HIS A 202 13.26 7.88 7.81
N MET A 203 12.35 6.89 7.89
CA MET A 203 12.33 5.75 6.95
C MET A 203 12.27 6.21 5.48
N SER A 204 11.42 7.19 5.18
CA SER A 204 11.31 7.76 3.84
C SER A 204 12.60 8.49 3.39
N ARG A 205 13.29 9.18 4.30
CA ARG A 205 14.57 9.86 4.04
C ARG A 205 15.69 8.86 3.77
N ALA A 206 15.72 7.74 4.48
CA ALA A 206 16.68 6.66 4.22
C ALA A 206 16.53 6.09 2.80
N ARG A 207 15.27 5.88 2.35
CA ARG A 207 14.98 5.25 1.04
C ARG A 207 15.20 6.14 -0.19
N LYS A 208 15.06 7.48 -0.07
CA LYS A 208 14.93 8.40 -1.23
C LYS A 208 16.22 9.08 -1.71
N ARG A 209 17.30 9.11 -0.94
CA ARG A 209 18.42 10.05 -1.20
C ARG A 209 19.25 9.74 -2.46
N VAL A 210 19.21 8.51 -2.99
CA VAL A 210 20.23 8.07 -3.94
C VAL A 210 19.83 8.32 -5.40
N TYR A 211 20.58 9.19 -6.07
CA TYR A 211 20.54 9.43 -7.52
C TYR A 211 21.95 9.20 -8.08
N PHE A 212 22.11 8.15 -8.89
CA PHE A 212 23.35 7.94 -9.63
C PHE A 212 23.23 8.61 -11.00
N THR A 213 24.27 9.34 -11.39
CA THR A 213 24.42 9.83 -12.77
C THR A 213 25.22 8.81 -13.58
N GLU A 214 24.71 8.39 -14.74
CA GLU A 214 25.28 7.33 -15.60
C GLU A 214 26.74 7.59 -16.03
N ASP A 215 27.21 8.84 -15.98
CA ASP A 215 28.57 9.24 -16.41
C ASP A 215 29.65 9.23 -15.29
N SER A 216 29.37 8.61 -14.13
CA SER A 216 30.31 8.64 -13.00
C SER A 216 31.34 7.51 -13.05
N SER A 217 32.61 7.82 -12.72
CA SER A 217 33.68 6.81 -12.62
C SER A 217 33.43 5.83 -11.46
N SER A 218 33.96 4.60 -11.55
CA SER A 218 33.79 3.55 -10.53
C SER A 218 34.21 3.99 -9.11
N GLU A 219 35.29 4.77 -8.98
CA GLU A 219 35.71 5.35 -7.69
C GLU A 219 34.73 6.42 -7.16
N SER A 220 34.08 7.19 -8.05
CA SER A 220 33.03 8.15 -7.69
C SER A 220 31.76 7.44 -7.21
N ILE A 221 31.43 6.29 -7.80
CA ILE A 221 30.27 5.47 -7.41
C ILE A 221 30.47 4.88 -6.01
N LEU A 222 31.63 4.29 -5.71
CA LEU A 222 31.94 3.74 -4.37
C LEU A 222 31.86 4.81 -3.27
N ALA A 223 32.38 6.01 -3.51
CA ALA A 223 32.29 7.12 -2.56
C ALA A 223 30.83 7.59 -2.35
N GLN A 224 30.03 7.62 -3.41
CA GLN A 224 28.59 7.93 -3.33
C GLN A 224 27.81 6.84 -2.59
N VAL A 225 28.11 5.56 -2.84
CA VAL A 225 27.52 4.40 -2.15
C VAL A 225 27.81 4.46 -0.66
N LYS A 226 29.05 4.75 -0.26
CA LYS A 226 29.41 4.92 1.16
C LYS A 226 28.66 6.08 1.82
N SER A 227 28.61 7.24 1.17
CA SER A 227 27.87 8.41 1.68
C SER A 227 26.36 8.13 1.81
N ALA A 228 25.80 7.39 0.86
CA ALA A 228 24.40 6.96 0.89
C ALA A 228 24.15 5.95 2.01
N TYR A 229 25.05 5.00 2.22
CA TYR A 229 25.01 4.04 3.32
C TYR A 229 25.04 4.75 4.68
N ASP A 230 26.03 5.60 4.92
CA ASP A 230 26.18 6.34 6.18
C ASP A 230 24.92 7.18 6.50
N TRP A 231 24.32 7.78 5.47
CA TRP A 231 23.07 8.52 5.60
C TRP A 231 21.90 7.61 5.95
N ALA A 232 21.67 6.55 5.17
CA ALA A 232 20.55 5.64 5.38
C ALA A 232 20.63 4.98 6.77
N GLN A 233 21.83 4.58 7.19
CA GLN A 233 22.09 4.06 8.53
C GLN A 233 21.70 5.06 9.63
N LYS A 234 22.12 6.33 9.49
CA LYS A 234 21.75 7.39 10.44
C LYS A 234 20.24 7.60 10.53
N GLU A 235 19.56 7.62 9.38
CA GLU A 235 18.11 7.84 9.33
C GLU A 235 17.34 6.64 9.91
N TYR A 236 17.79 5.39 9.67
CA TYR A 236 17.19 4.21 10.31
C TYR A 236 17.34 4.22 11.83
N VAL A 237 18.53 4.56 12.34
CA VAL A 237 18.77 4.69 13.78
C VAL A 237 17.87 5.75 14.41
N GLU A 238 17.64 6.87 13.72
CA GLU A 238 16.75 7.91 14.23
C GLU A 238 15.27 7.49 14.19
N ALA A 239 14.85 6.77 13.14
CA ALA A 239 13.52 6.20 13.07
C ALA A 239 13.26 5.24 14.25
N GLY A 240 14.20 4.32 14.53
CA GLY A 240 14.10 3.38 15.64
C GLY A 240 13.89 4.06 16.99
N LYS A 241 14.69 5.08 17.32
CA LYS A 241 14.52 5.86 18.56
C LYS A 241 13.14 6.50 18.66
N ILE A 242 12.63 7.05 17.57
CA ILE A 242 11.33 7.72 17.56
C ILE A 242 10.20 6.70 17.77
N TYR A 243 10.30 5.51 17.17
CA TYR A 243 9.35 4.42 17.42
C TYR A 243 9.40 3.95 18.89
N ASP A 244 10.60 3.84 19.48
CA ASP A 244 10.73 3.54 20.92
C ASP A 244 10.06 4.60 21.81
N GLU A 245 10.18 5.90 21.46
CA GLU A 245 9.45 6.95 22.17
C GLU A 245 7.93 6.81 22.03
N ALA A 246 7.44 6.38 20.85
CA ALA A 246 6.01 6.08 20.66
C ALA A 246 5.54 4.94 21.59
N LEU A 247 6.35 3.89 21.73
CA LEU A 247 6.06 2.75 22.60
C LEU A 247 6.17 3.08 24.09
N LYS A 248 7.01 4.05 24.49
CA LYS A 248 7.02 4.58 25.87
C LYS A 248 5.72 5.32 26.21
N ILE A 249 5.13 6.00 25.22
CA ILE A 249 3.84 6.67 25.39
C ILE A 249 2.70 5.64 25.41
N LYS A 250 2.68 4.71 24.45
CA LYS A 250 1.63 3.69 24.34
C LYS A 250 2.27 2.30 24.06
N PRO A 251 2.49 1.47 25.10
CA PRO A 251 3.18 0.18 24.95
C PRO A 251 2.40 -0.85 24.12
N ASP A 252 1.08 -0.73 24.07
CA ASP A 252 0.15 -1.59 23.32
C ASP A 252 -0.06 -1.11 21.86
N PHE A 253 0.78 -0.20 21.35
CA PHE A 253 0.65 0.33 19.99
C PHE A 253 1.34 -0.56 18.96
N TYR A 254 0.62 -1.59 18.47
CA TYR A 254 1.15 -2.59 17.53
C TYR A 254 1.73 -1.97 16.24
N ASP A 255 1.20 -0.84 15.77
CA ASP A 255 1.71 -0.14 14.58
C ASP A 255 3.19 0.26 14.75
N ALA A 256 3.55 0.78 15.93
CA ALA A 256 4.94 1.19 16.21
C ALA A 256 5.88 0.00 16.40
N ILE A 257 5.38 -1.13 16.92
CA ILE A 257 6.17 -2.36 17.05
C ILE A 257 6.50 -2.91 15.66
N LEU A 258 5.50 -2.99 14.78
CA LEU A 258 5.70 -3.44 13.39
C LEU A 258 6.60 -2.48 12.61
N ALA A 259 6.50 -1.17 12.86
CA ALA A 259 7.42 -0.18 12.27
C ALA A 259 8.87 -0.36 12.76
N LEU A 260 9.06 -0.64 14.05
CA LEU A 260 10.38 -0.92 14.62
C LEU A 260 10.98 -2.20 14.03
N ALA A 261 10.18 -3.26 13.89
CA ALA A 261 10.57 -4.48 13.20
C ALA A 261 11.07 -4.19 11.77
N GLN A 262 10.27 -3.46 10.99
CA GLN A 262 10.64 -3.13 9.63
C GLN A 262 11.91 -2.27 9.56
N GLN A 263 12.05 -1.31 10.47
CA GLN A 263 13.24 -0.48 10.57
C GLN A 263 14.48 -1.35 10.80
N GLN A 264 14.43 -2.28 11.77
CA GLN A 264 15.53 -3.17 12.12
C GLN A 264 15.88 -4.11 10.97
N PHE A 265 14.86 -4.68 10.31
CA PHE A 265 15.04 -5.48 9.10
C PHE A 265 15.73 -4.69 7.98
N GLU A 266 15.27 -3.47 7.67
CA GLU A 266 15.89 -2.65 6.62
C GLU A 266 17.32 -2.20 6.99
N GLN A 267 17.60 -1.95 8.26
CA GLN A 267 18.94 -1.63 8.73
C GLN A 267 19.89 -2.84 8.62
N ALA A 268 19.41 -4.04 8.99
CA ALA A 268 20.16 -5.29 8.87
C ALA A 268 20.50 -5.57 7.39
N LYS A 269 19.48 -5.47 6.54
CA LYS A 269 19.61 -5.65 5.10
C LYS A 269 20.59 -4.63 4.50
N LEU A 270 20.47 -3.35 4.83
CA LEU A 270 21.41 -2.32 4.35
C LEU A 270 22.86 -2.65 4.72
N SER A 271 23.10 -3.03 5.98
CA SER A 271 24.43 -3.34 6.50
C SER A 271 25.05 -4.53 5.79
N TRP A 272 24.28 -5.60 5.60
CA TRP A 272 24.70 -6.80 4.89
C TRP A 272 25.02 -6.54 3.41
N TYR A 273 24.12 -5.87 2.70
CA TYR A 273 24.35 -5.57 1.28
C TYR A 273 25.53 -4.61 1.07
N TYR A 274 25.76 -3.68 2.00
CA TYR A 274 26.95 -2.83 1.99
C TYR A 274 28.25 -3.63 2.15
N ALA A 275 28.27 -4.63 3.04
CA ALA A 275 29.42 -5.51 3.23
C ALA A 275 29.75 -6.34 1.98
N ILE A 276 28.72 -6.90 1.32
CA ILE A 276 28.88 -7.61 0.05
C ILE A 276 29.47 -6.67 -1.02
N ALA A 277 28.86 -5.50 -1.23
CA ALA A 277 29.26 -4.57 -2.29
C ALA A 277 30.68 -4.01 -2.11
N THR A 278 31.17 -3.96 -0.87
CA THR A 278 32.52 -3.49 -0.55
C THR A 278 33.57 -4.61 -0.49
N ASN A 279 33.18 -5.85 -0.83
CA ASN A 279 34.03 -7.05 -0.80
C ASN A 279 34.76 -7.23 0.54
N VAL A 280 34.09 -6.96 1.66
CA VAL A 280 34.63 -7.25 2.98
C VAL A 280 34.73 -8.77 3.14
N ASP A 281 35.80 -9.23 3.77
CA ASP A 281 35.94 -10.64 4.13
C ASP A 281 34.82 -11.02 5.12
N LEU A 282 33.89 -11.83 4.64
CA LEU A 282 32.69 -12.23 5.37
C LEU A 282 33.00 -13.14 6.56
N GLU A 283 34.10 -13.90 6.49
CA GLU A 283 34.53 -14.79 7.59
C GLU A 283 35.03 -13.99 8.80
N SER A 284 35.52 -12.77 8.58
CA SER A 284 36.03 -11.88 9.62
C SER A 284 35.20 -10.60 9.79
N TRP A 285 34.00 -10.55 9.21
CA TRP A 285 33.16 -9.34 9.23
C TRP A 285 32.70 -9.01 10.65
N PRO A 286 33.16 -7.90 11.25
CA PRO A 286 32.92 -7.62 12.67
C PRO A 286 31.45 -7.34 13.00
N ALA A 287 30.65 -6.91 12.02
CA ALA A 287 29.26 -6.53 12.21
C ALA A 287 28.27 -7.70 12.03
N THR A 288 28.74 -8.93 11.77
CA THR A 288 27.86 -10.10 11.61
C THR A 288 26.94 -10.29 12.82
N GLU A 289 27.47 -10.20 14.03
CA GLU A 289 26.68 -10.34 15.26
C GLU A 289 25.64 -9.21 15.40
N GLU A 290 26.01 -7.96 15.10
CA GLU A 290 25.09 -6.82 15.14
C GLU A 290 23.95 -6.97 14.12
N VAL A 291 24.25 -7.46 12.91
CA VAL A 291 23.26 -7.70 11.87
C VAL A 291 22.33 -8.87 12.22
N LEU A 292 22.86 -9.96 12.78
CA LEU A 292 22.04 -11.07 13.27
C LEU A 292 21.11 -10.62 14.41
N GLN A 293 21.60 -9.78 15.32
CA GLN A 293 20.77 -9.19 16.38
C GLN A 293 19.66 -8.30 15.82
N LEU A 294 19.93 -7.52 14.77
CA LEU A 294 18.88 -6.74 14.11
C LEU A 294 17.81 -7.63 13.48
N TYR A 295 18.19 -8.75 12.86
CA TYR A 295 17.23 -9.73 12.34
C TYR A 295 16.41 -10.41 13.44
N ASN A 296 17.05 -10.83 14.54
CA ASN A 296 16.36 -11.43 15.68
C ASN A 296 15.36 -10.44 16.31
N ASN A 297 15.79 -9.20 16.55
CA ASN A 297 14.90 -8.16 17.10
C ASN A 297 13.75 -7.85 16.13
N ALA A 298 14.01 -7.85 14.82
CA ALA A 298 12.97 -7.63 13.83
C ALA A 298 11.93 -8.75 13.88
N GLU A 299 12.36 -10.00 13.94
CA GLU A 299 11.49 -11.17 14.05
C GLU A 299 10.62 -11.15 15.31
N GLU A 300 11.24 -10.93 16.49
CA GLU A 300 10.53 -10.82 17.77
C GLU A 300 9.49 -9.69 17.75
N ASN A 301 9.83 -8.55 17.14
CA ASN A 301 8.88 -7.44 17.01
C ASN A 301 7.75 -7.73 16.01
N ILE A 302 7.98 -8.49 14.92
CA ILE A 302 6.90 -8.89 14.01
C ILE A 302 5.94 -9.84 14.72
N GLU A 303 6.46 -10.85 15.43
CA GLU A 303 5.67 -11.80 16.20
C GLU A 303 4.83 -11.07 17.25
N LYS A 304 5.47 -10.24 18.09
CA LYS A 304 4.79 -9.44 19.10
C LYS A 304 3.74 -8.49 18.50
N GLY A 305 4.07 -7.85 17.37
CA GLY A 305 3.17 -6.96 16.67
C GLY A 305 1.94 -7.68 16.10
N MET A 306 2.13 -8.92 15.62
CA MET A 306 1.04 -9.80 15.16
C MET A 306 0.13 -10.19 16.32
N ASP A 307 0.68 -10.71 17.42
CA ASP A 307 -0.09 -11.14 18.59
C ASP A 307 -0.95 -9.99 19.14
N MET A 308 -0.35 -8.80 19.28
CA MET A 308 -1.06 -7.62 19.78
C MET A 308 -2.14 -7.12 18.83
N TRP A 309 -1.90 -7.22 17.52
CA TRP A 309 -2.91 -6.87 16.54
C TRP A 309 -4.08 -7.86 16.55
N GLU A 310 -3.81 -9.17 16.68
CA GLU A 310 -4.84 -10.20 16.78
C GLU A 310 -5.67 -10.03 18.07
N GLU A 311 -5.03 -9.73 19.20
CA GLU A 311 -5.75 -9.44 20.46
C GLU A 311 -6.65 -8.20 20.33
N ALA A 312 -6.14 -7.12 19.73
CA ALA A 312 -6.92 -5.90 19.51
C ALA A 312 -8.11 -6.13 18.56
N GLU A 313 -7.93 -6.98 17.54
CA GLU A 313 -8.97 -7.36 16.60
C GLU A 313 -10.05 -8.25 17.26
N ASP A 314 -9.65 -9.21 18.09
CA ASP A 314 -10.57 -10.03 18.88
C ASP A 314 -11.37 -9.17 19.87
N GLN A 315 -10.74 -8.20 20.54
CA GLN A 315 -11.43 -7.24 21.40
C GLN A 315 -12.46 -6.43 20.61
N ARG A 316 -12.09 -5.90 19.43
CA ARG A 316 -13.00 -5.17 18.54
C ARG A 316 -14.22 -6.00 18.14
N GLN A 317 -14.04 -7.28 17.80
CA GLN A 317 -15.14 -8.19 17.46
C GLN A 317 -16.04 -8.50 18.66
N ASN A 318 -15.46 -8.68 19.84
CA ASN A 318 -16.20 -8.86 21.08
C ASN A 318 -17.04 -7.62 21.44
N GLU A 319 -16.51 -6.42 21.25
CA GLU A 319 -17.26 -5.17 21.51
C GLU A 319 -18.41 -4.95 20.54
N LEU A 320 -18.28 -5.42 19.29
CA LEU A 320 -19.36 -5.41 18.29
C LEU A 320 -20.51 -6.34 18.68
N THR A 321 -20.21 -7.49 19.30
CA THR A 321 -21.22 -8.48 19.71
C THR A 321 -21.78 -8.21 21.11
N HIS A 322 -20.98 -7.60 21.98
CA HIS A 322 -21.31 -7.28 23.37
C HIS A 322 -20.89 -5.84 23.71
N PRO A 323 -21.79 -4.86 23.49
CA PRO A 323 -21.48 -3.46 23.76
C PRO A 323 -21.17 -3.22 25.24
N ASN A 324 -19.94 -2.81 25.55
CA ASN A 324 -19.53 -2.37 26.87
C ASN A 324 -20.29 -1.10 27.29
N LYS A 325 -20.29 -0.77 28.60
CA LYS A 325 -20.97 0.44 29.13
C LYS A 325 -20.57 1.72 28.38
N ILE A 326 -19.30 1.85 28.03
CA ILE A 326 -18.73 2.98 27.30
C ILE A 326 -19.23 3.01 25.85
N SER A 327 -19.29 1.87 25.15
CA SER A 327 -19.82 1.85 23.78
C SER A 327 -21.33 2.13 23.74
N ALA A 328 -22.08 1.68 24.75
CA ALA A 328 -23.48 2.04 24.93
C ALA A 328 -23.68 3.53 25.24
N LEU A 329 -22.77 4.15 26.00
CA LEU A 329 -22.74 5.59 26.25
C LEU A 329 -22.42 6.38 24.96
N LEU A 330 -21.41 5.96 24.20
CA LEU A 330 -21.04 6.54 22.91
C LEU A 330 -22.20 6.46 21.90
N GLN A 331 -22.90 5.33 21.83
CA GLN A 331 -24.11 5.19 21.00
C GLN A 331 -25.23 6.14 21.45
N LYS A 332 -25.46 6.29 22.76
CA LYS A 332 -26.45 7.23 23.31
C LYS A 332 -26.10 8.70 23.01
N MET A 333 -24.81 9.04 22.97
CA MET A 333 -24.30 10.37 22.63
C MET A 333 -24.33 10.67 21.11
N ASN A 334 -24.96 9.79 20.32
CA ASN A 334 -25.06 9.88 18.86
C ASN A 334 -23.67 9.95 18.19
N MET A 335 -22.65 9.33 18.80
CA MET A 335 -21.27 9.31 18.33
C MET A 335 -21.02 8.30 17.21
N GLY A 336 -21.95 7.38 16.98
CA GLY A 336 -21.86 6.43 15.86
C GLY A 336 -21.72 7.11 14.51
N ASN A 337 -22.29 8.33 14.36
CA ASN A 337 -22.27 9.10 13.11
C ASN A 337 -21.01 9.98 12.93
N LEU A 338 -20.08 10.01 13.90
CA LEU A 338 -18.86 10.83 13.80
C LEU A 338 -17.83 10.19 12.86
N PHE A 339 -17.92 8.87 12.67
CA PHE A 339 -17.04 8.11 11.79
C PHE A 339 -17.81 7.61 10.58
N LYS A 340 -17.07 7.36 9.50
CA LYS A 340 -17.61 6.66 8.33
C LYS A 340 -18.05 5.27 8.80
N ASP A 341 -19.32 4.92 8.66
CA ASP A 341 -19.82 3.58 8.98
C ASP A 341 -19.11 2.56 8.06
N VAL A 342 -18.00 2.00 8.54
CA VAL A 342 -17.35 0.85 7.91
C VAL A 342 -18.25 -0.35 8.21
N SER A 343 -18.77 -0.97 7.17
CA SER A 343 -19.61 -2.16 7.34
C SER A 343 -18.81 -3.29 7.99
N ALA A 344 -19.49 -4.24 8.65
CA ALA A 344 -18.82 -5.40 9.25
C ALA A 344 -17.99 -6.19 8.22
N GLU A 345 -18.49 -6.29 6.97
CA GLU A 345 -17.81 -6.93 5.84
C GLU A 345 -16.53 -6.17 5.44
N GLU A 346 -16.59 -4.84 5.32
CA GLU A 346 -15.41 -4.02 5.02
C GLU A 346 -14.36 -4.08 6.15
N ALA A 347 -14.79 -4.18 7.40
CA ALA A 347 -13.88 -4.28 8.55
C ALA A 347 -13.20 -5.65 8.64
N GLU A 348 -13.93 -6.73 8.37
CA GLU A 348 -13.38 -8.10 8.29
C GLU A 348 -12.34 -8.20 7.17
N GLU A 349 -12.67 -7.65 6.00
CA GLU A 349 -11.75 -7.63 4.88
C GLU A 349 -10.49 -6.78 5.16
N GLN A 350 -10.65 -5.64 5.81
CA GLN A 350 -9.52 -4.82 6.24
C GLN A 350 -8.63 -5.60 7.22
N ALA A 351 -9.21 -6.37 8.14
CA ALA A 351 -8.44 -7.20 9.06
C ALA A 351 -7.68 -8.32 8.33
N GLU A 352 -8.32 -9.01 7.37
CA GLU A 352 -7.62 -10.01 6.54
C GLU A 352 -6.47 -9.42 5.72
N ASN A 353 -6.64 -8.19 5.21
CA ASN A 353 -5.62 -7.47 4.48
C ASN A 353 -4.44 -7.10 5.38
N ILE A 354 -4.70 -6.57 6.59
CA ILE A 354 -3.65 -6.26 7.56
C ILE A 354 -2.86 -7.53 7.91
N ARG A 355 -3.56 -8.62 8.29
CA ARG A 355 -2.94 -9.92 8.60
C ARG A 355 -2.03 -10.40 7.48
N SER A 356 -2.54 -10.38 6.25
CA SER A 356 -1.79 -10.79 5.05
C SER A 356 -0.51 -9.97 4.89
N GLN A 357 -0.57 -8.64 5.05
CA GLN A 357 0.61 -7.81 4.87
C GLN A 357 1.66 -7.99 5.99
N ILE A 358 1.25 -8.26 7.23
CA ILE A 358 2.19 -8.62 8.30
C ILE A 358 2.91 -9.92 7.95
N TYR A 359 2.18 -10.94 7.47
CA TYR A 359 2.78 -12.20 6.99
C TYR A 359 3.74 -11.99 5.81
N VAL A 360 3.40 -11.12 4.85
CA VAL A 360 4.33 -10.77 3.74
C VAL A 360 5.61 -10.13 4.28
N LEU A 361 5.52 -9.20 5.24
CA LEU A 361 6.70 -8.60 5.87
C LEU A 361 7.56 -9.67 6.56
N TRP A 362 6.93 -10.54 7.35
CA TRP A 362 7.62 -11.62 8.07
C TRP A 362 8.35 -12.56 7.11
N GLY A 363 7.64 -13.07 6.09
CA GLY A 363 8.24 -13.94 5.08
C GLY A 363 9.35 -13.25 4.31
N THR A 364 9.20 -11.96 3.99
CA THR A 364 10.25 -11.19 3.30
C THR A 364 11.51 -11.05 4.15
N MET A 365 11.35 -10.72 5.43
CA MET A 365 12.47 -10.59 6.36
C MET A 365 13.23 -11.91 6.48
N LEU A 366 12.52 -13.03 6.70
CA LEU A 366 13.11 -14.37 6.83
C LEU A 366 13.76 -14.83 5.52
N TYR A 367 13.16 -14.56 4.37
CA TYR A 367 13.75 -14.89 3.08
C TYR A 367 15.09 -14.16 2.88
N GLU A 368 15.16 -12.87 3.22
CA GLU A 368 16.38 -12.08 3.09
C GLU A 368 17.44 -12.48 4.13
N ARG A 369 17.02 -12.87 5.34
CA ARG A 369 17.88 -13.47 6.36
C ARG A 369 18.49 -14.79 5.87
N SER A 370 17.69 -15.68 5.26
CA SER A 370 18.16 -16.95 4.73
C SER A 370 19.22 -16.80 3.64
N ILE A 371 19.09 -15.78 2.77
CA ILE A 371 20.11 -15.45 1.76
C ILE A 371 21.43 -15.07 2.42
N MET A 372 21.36 -14.24 3.48
CA MET A 372 22.53 -13.78 4.21
C MET A 372 23.21 -14.96 4.91
N GLU A 373 22.45 -15.73 5.70
CA GLU A 373 22.93 -16.91 6.44
C GLU A 373 23.59 -17.94 5.51
N PHE A 374 22.99 -18.22 4.34
CA PHE A 374 23.59 -19.10 3.34
C PHE A 374 24.96 -18.59 2.86
N LYS A 375 25.05 -17.30 2.52
CA LYS A 375 26.27 -16.68 1.99
C LYS A 375 27.41 -16.60 3.00
N ILE A 376 27.11 -16.45 4.29
CA ILE A 376 28.11 -16.47 5.37
C ILE A 376 28.36 -17.88 5.95
N GLY A 377 27.71 -18.90 5.42
CA GLY A 377 27.93 -20.29 5.82
C GLY A 377 27.27 -20.69 7.15
N ILE A 378 26.26 -19.95 7.61
CA ILE A 378 25.47 -20.32 8.79
C ILE A 378 24.47 -21.42 8.40
N PRO A 379 24.53 -22.62 9.00
CA PRO A 379 23.81 -23.79 8.50
C PRO A 379 22.28 -23.73 8.68
N VAL A 380 21.75 -22.85 9.55
CA VAL A 380 20.31 -22.73 9.83
C VAL A 380 19.52 -21.99 8.74
N TRP A 381 20.18 -21.53 7.67
CA TRP A 381 19.55 -20.79 6.56
C TRP A 381 18.34 -21.51 5.94
N HIS A 382 18.36 -22.85 5.91
CA HIS A 382 17.30 -23.67 5.34
C HIS A 382 16.00 -23.61 6.16
N GLU A 383 16.10 -23.67 7.50
CA GLU A 383 14.98 -23.49 8.42
C GLU A 383 14.38 -22.09 8.24
N CYS A 384 15.24 -21.07 8.14
CA CYS A 384 14.82 -19.69 7.91
C CYS A 384 14.04 -19.54 6.58
N LEU A 385 14.50 -20.21 5.51
CA LEU A 385 13.81 -20.21 4.21
C LEU A 385 12.47 -20.96 4.27
N GLU A 386 12.40 -22.10 4.96
CA GLU A 386 11.17 -22.87 5.13
C GLU A 386 10.10 -22.06 5.87
N VAL A 387 10.46 -21.41 6.98
CA VAL A 387 9.53 -20.53 7.72
C VAL A 387 9.13 -19.33 6.87
N ALA A 388 10.05 -18.75 6.07
CA ALA A 388 9.70 -17.67 5.15
C ALA A 388 8.59 -18.06 4.17
N ILE A 389 8.69 -19.28 3.62
CA ILE A 389 7.70 -19.84 2.68
C ILE A 389 6.36 -20.04 3.38
N GLU A 390 6.36 -20.61 4.59
CA GLU A 390 5.13 -20.77 5.39
C GLU A 390 4.44 -19.42 5.61
N LYS A 391 5.20 -18.36 5.95
CA LYS A 391 4.62 -17.02 6.12
C LYS A 391 4.06 -16.47 4.81
N PHE A 392 4.69 -16.70 3.65
CA PHE A 392 4.11 -16.31 2.36
C PHE A 392 2.81 -17.08 2.04
N GLU A 393 2.74 -18.37 2.37
CA GLU A 393 1.52 -19.17 2.22
C GLU A 393 0.38 -18.65 3.12
N LEU A 394 0.69 -18.32 4.38
CA LEU A 394 -0.26 -17.68 5.30
C LEU A 394 -0.73 -16.29 4.82
N ALA A 395 0.12 -15.57 4.09
CA ALA A 395 -0.26 -14.32 3.43
C ALA A 395 -1.24 -14.52 2.26
N GLY A 396 -1.40 -15.76 1.77
CA GLY A 396 -2.20 -16.10 0.59
C GLY A 396 -1.42 -16.03 -0.73
N ALA A 397 -0.09 -16.15 -0.70
CA ALA A 397 0.73 -16.23 -1.91
C ALA A 397 0.34 -17.44 -2.77
N SER A 398 0.37 -17.28 -4.10
CA SER A 398 0.11 -18.41 -4.99
C SER A 398 1.27 -19.41 -4.95
N SER A 399 0.98 -20.68 -5.21
CA SER A 399 2.03 -21.71 -5.34
C SER A 399 3.06 -21.36 -6.42
N THR A 400 2.66 -20.59 -7.44
CA THR A 400 3.55 -20.11 -8.50
C THR A 400 4.53 -19.07 -7.95
N ASP A 401 4.06 -18.11 -7.17
CA ASP A 401 4.89 -17.07 -6.57
C ASP A 401 5.89 -17.67 -5.58
N VAL A 402 5.43 -18.58 -4.73
CA VAL A 402 6.28 -19.34 -3.80
C VAL A 402 7.36 -20.13 -4.55
N ALA A 403 7.00 -20.82 -5.64
CA ALA A 403 7.97 -21.55 -6.45
C ALA A 403 9.02 -20.64 -7.09
N VAL A 404 8.64 -19.42 -7.52
CA VAL A 404 9.56 -18.41 -8.04
C VAL A 404 10.54 -17.95 -6.95
N MET A 405 10.06 -17.73 -5.72
CA MET A 405 10.90 -17.36 -4.59
C MET A 405 11.93 -18.44 -4.24
N ILE A 406 11.51 -19.71 -4.17
CA ILE A 406 12.39 -20.85 -3.94
C ILE A 406 13.43 -20.94 -5.05
N LYS A 407 13.00 -20.97 -6.32
CA LYS A 407 13.88 -21.08 -7.49
C LYS A 407 14.99 -20.02 -7.49
N ASN A 408 14.66 -18.79 -7.10
CA ASN A 408 15.60 -17.67 -7.12
C ASN A 408 16.47 -17.53 -5.87
N HIS A 409 16.27 -18.37 -4.83
CA HIS A 409 17.14 -18.36 -3.66
C HIS A 409 18.58 -18.74 -4.05
N CYS A 410 19.57 -18.08 -3.46
CA CYS A 410 20.99 -18.22 -3.82
C CYS A 410 21.59 -19.60 -3.57
N SER A 411 20.90 -20.47 -2.81
CA SER A 411 21.30 -21.86 -2.57
C SER A 411 21.04 -22.81 -3.76
N ASN A 412 20.18 -22.42 -4.70
CA ASN A 412 19.82 -23.26 -5.83
C ASN A 412 20.86 -23.13 -6.96
N ASP A 413 21.83 -24.05 -6.97
CA ASP A 413 22.99 -24.09 -7.87
C ASP A 413 22.64 -24.44 -9.35
N THR A 414 21.36 -24.40 -9.73
CA THR A 414 20.87 -24.67 -11.11
C THR A 414 21.02 -23.49 -12.07
N ALA A 415 22.00 -22.61 -11.85
CA ALA A 415 22.36 -21.56 -12.78
C ALA A 415 23.06 -22.16 -14.02
N LEU A 416 22.28 -22.75 -14.94
CA LEU A 416 22.68 -22.78 -16.34
C LEU A 416 23.00 -21.33 -16.74
N LYS A 417 24.26 -21.06 -17.11
CA LYS A 417 24.74 -19.75 -17.58
C LYS A 417 23.70 -19.11 -18.52
N GLY A 418 22.92 -18.16 -18.00
CA GLY A 418 21.86 -17.45 -18.73
C GLY A 418 20.45 -17.46 -18.10
N LEU A 419 20.19 -18.25 -17.04
CA LEU A 419 18.88 -18.36 -16.37
C LEU A 419 18.94 -18.13 -14.84
N GLY A 420 20.04 -17.56 -14.34
CA GLY A 420 20.26 -17.29 -12.91
C GLY A 420 19.57 -16.02 -12.42
N PHE A 421 19.25 -15.99 -11.11
CA PHE A 421 18.75 -14.88 -10.30
C PHE A 421 18.09 -13.73 -11.09
N ASN A 422 16.76 -13.78 -11.23
CA ASN A 422 16.02 -12.72 -11.88
C ASN A 422 15.32 -11.84 -10.83
N ILE A 423 15.97 -10.73 -10.47
CA ILE A 423 15.40 -9.77 -9.51
C ILE A 423 14.02 -9.26 -9.94
N ASN A 424 13.75 -9.19 -11.24
CA ASN A 424 12.44 -8.77 -11.74
C ASN A 424 11.38 -9.83 -11.49
N GLU A 425 11.70 -11.13 -11.57
CA GLU A 425 10.77 -12.22 -11.21
C GLU A 425 10.44 -12.18 -9.72
N ILE A 426 11.45 -11.97 -8.87
CA ILE A 426 11.29 -11.88 -7.42
C ILE A 426 10.46 -10.64 -7.05
N VAL A 427 10.78 -9.46 -7.60
CA VAL A 427 10.04 -8.22 -7.37
C VAL A 427 8.61 -8.33 -7.91
N GLN A 428 8.42 -9.00 -9.04
CA GLN A 428 7.09 -9.26 -9.60
C GLN A 428 6.28 -10.17 -8.68
N ALA A 429 6.82 -11.32 -8.28
CA ALA A 429 6.16 -12.25 -7.36
C ALA A 429 5.78 -11.56 -6.04
N TRP A 430 6.67 -10.75 -5.46
CA TRP A 430 6.35 -9.98 -4.26
C TRP A 430 5.27 -8.93 -4.46
N ASN A 431 5.28 -8.22 -5.59
CA ASN A 431 4.21 -7.29 -5.91
C ASN A 431 2.89 -8.03 -6.14
N GLU A 432 2.92 -9.21 -6.76
CA GLU A 432 1.74 -10.06 -6.96
C GLU A 432 1.21 -10.58 -5.61
N MET A 433 2.07 -11.01 -4.69
CA MET A 433 1.70 -11.37 -3.32
C MET A 433 1.09 -10.20 -2.55
N TYR A 434 1.66 -8.99 -2.67
CA TYR A 434 1.16 -7.78 -2.02
C TYR A 434 -0.19 -7.31 -2.61
N GLU A 435 -0.37 -7.42 -3.93
CA GLU A 435 -1.57 -6.95 -4.62
C GLU A 435 -2.68 -8.03 -4.66
N ALA A 436 -2.39 -9.32 -4.46
CA ALA A 436 -3.37 -10.41 -4.58
C ALA A 436 -4.66 -10.20 -3.77
N LYS A 437 -4.58 -9.60 -2.57
CA LYS A 437 -5.75 -9.29 -1.73
C LYS A 437 -6.30 -7.86 -1.90
N LYS A 438 -5.48 -6.91 -2.37
CA LYS A 438 -5.87 -5.49 -2.48
C LYS A 438 -6.89 -5.22 -3.60
N TRP A 439 -6.93 -6.06 -4.64
CA TRP A 439 -7.78 -5.82 -5.82
C TRP A 439 -9.16 -6.46 -5.74
N GLN A 440 -9.47 -7.20 -4.67
CA GLN A 440 -10.82 -7.73 -4.49
C GLN A 440 -11.81 -6.63 -4.09
N ASN A 441 -11.41 -5.62 -3.29
CA ASN A 441 -12.32 -4.54 -2.94
C ASN A 441 -11.64 -3.16 -2.87
N SER A 442 -12.44 -2.11 -3.03
CA SER A 442 -11.99 -0.70 -3.03
C SER A 442 -11.69 -0.20 -1.61
N ILE A 443 -10.92 -0.96 -0.82
CA ILE A 443 -10.64 -0.66 0.58
C ILE A 443 -9.65 0.53 0.68
N PRO A 444 -9.92 1.52 1.55
CA PRO A 444 -8.96 2.56 1.89
C PRO A 444 -7.64 1.98 2.40
N ALA A 445 -6.52 2.66 2.13
CA ALA A 445 -5.23 2.24 2.64
C ALA A 445 -5.17 2.36 4.17
N PHE A 446 -4.62 1.36 4.85
CA PHE A 446 -4.41 1.42 6.31
C PHE A 446 -3.02 1.96 6.66
N ARG A 447 -2.83 2.37 7.92
CA ARG A 447 -1.66 3.13 8.39
C ARG A 447 -0.32 2.42 8.15
N LEU A 448 -0.31 1.10 8.29
CA LEU A 448 0.87 0.26 8.05
C LEU A 448 1.10 -0.06 6.57
N GLU A 449 0.14 0.19 5.69
CA GLU A 449 0.25 -0.26 4.31
C GLU A 449 1.50 0.31 3.59
N PRO A 450 1.87 1.60 3.75
CA PRO A 450 3.06 2.13 3.05
C PRO A 450 4.38 1.83 3.74
N LEU A 451 4.32 1.34 4.98
CA LEU A 451 5.41 0.65 5.63
C LEU A 451 5.61 -0.71 4.92
N LEU A 452 4.56 -1.54 4.89
CA LEU A 452 4.61 -2.92 4.37
C LEU A 452 4.79 -2.99 2.84
N ARG A 453 4.45 -1.92 2.09
CA ARG A 453 4.70 -1.81 0.66
C ARG A 453 6.18 -1.65 0.35
N ARG A 454 6.85 -2.75 -0.02
CA ARG A 454 8.24 -2.74 -0.46
C ARG A 454 8.44 -1.75 -1.61
N ARG A 455 9.30 -0.76 -1.38
CA ARG A 455 9.87 0.09 -2.45
C ARG A 455 11.31 -0.33 -2.62
N ALA A 456 11.66 -0.81 -3.81
CA ALA A 456 13.05 -1.09 -4.12
C ALA A 456 13.85 0.21 -3.95
N SER A 457 14.64 0.30 -2.87
CA SER A 457 15.51 1.45 -2.69
C SER A 457 16.58 1.37 -3.76
N LYS A 458 16.82 2.51 -4.44
CA LYS A 458 17.88 2.63 -5.43
C LYS A 458 19.27 2.30 -4.87
N ILE A 459 19.44 2.39 -3.55
CA ILE A 459 20.69 1.98 -2.89
C ILE A 459 20.89 0.46 -2.96
N TYR A 460 19.84 -0.35 -2.78
CA TYR A 460 19.94 -1.81 -2.86
C TYR A 460 20.28 -2.25 -4.28
N HIS A 461 19.63 -1.65 -5.28
CA HIS A 461 19.98 -1.90 -6.68
C HIS A 461 21.44 -1.53 -6.99
N ALA A 462 21.94 -0.42 -6.46
CA ALA A 462 23.34 -0.07 -6.68
C ALA A 462 24.32 -0.94 -5.91
N LEU A 463 23.98 -1.38 -4.70
CA LEU A 463 24.79 -2.33 -3.93
C LEU A 463 24.84 -3.72 -4.57
N GLU A 464 23.78 -4.11 -5.29
CA GLU A 464 23.75 -5.37 -6.04
C GLU A 464 24.51 -5.31 -7.38
N HIS A 465 24.79 -4.10 -7.89
CA HIS A 465 25.45 -3.87 -9.18
C HIS A 465 26.84 -3.21 -9.09
N ALA A 466 27.28 -2.83 -7.88
CA ALA A 466 28.63 -2.36 -7.57
C ALA A 466 29.53 -3.56 -7.27
#